data_AF-A0A380FGC5-F1
#
_entry.id   AF-A0A380FGC5-F1
#
_cell.length_a   1.000
_cell.length_b   1.000
_cell.length_c   1.000
_cell.angle_alpha   90.00
_cell.angle_beta   90.00
_cell.angle_gamma   90.00
#
_symmetry.space_group_name_H-M   'P 1'
#
loop_
_entity.id
_entity.type
_entity.pdbx_description
1 polymer ?
#
loop_
_entity_poly.entity_id
_entity_poly.type
_entity_poly.pdbx_seq_one_letter_code
_entity_poly.pdbx_strand_id
1 'polypeptide(L)'
;MVSEVLESNGSSSQASICGSTLALMDAGVPIKAPVAGIAMGLVTREDSYTILTDIQGMEDALGDMDFKVAGTAEGITAIQMDIKIDGLTKEIIQEALAQAKEGRLAILDHMLQTIDTPRNELSMYAPKVVTMQIKPEKIRDVIGPGGKKINEIIDATGVKLDIEQDGSIVIGAVDKEAIDKARSIIEDITREAEVGQVYDGKV
;
A
#
# COMPACT_ATOMS: atom_id res chain seq x y z
N MET A 1 -0.93 -8.55 0.10
CA MET A 1 -1.94 -8.59 1.18
C MET A 1 -2.82 -9.79 0.96
N VAL A 2 -3.39 -10.33 2.03
CA VAL A 2 -4.39 -11.40 1.98
C VAL A 2 -5.67 -10.82 2.55
N SER A 3 -6.79 -11.01 1.85
CA SER A 3 -8.12 -10.64 2.32
C SER A 3 -8.92 -11.93 2.46
N GLU A 4 -9.28 -12.27 3.69
CA GLU A 4 -10.06 -13.47 4.01
C GLU A 4 -11.53 -13.09 4.20
N VAL A 5 -12.41 -13.71 3.43
CA VAL A 5 -13.85 -13.41 3.45
C VAL A 5 -14.53 -14.33 4.45
N LEU A 6 -14.87 -13.79 5.62
CA LEU A 6 -15.58 -14.56 6.67
C LEU A 6 -17.09 -14.61 6.44
N GLU A 7 -17.65 -13.59 5.82
CA GLU A 7 -19.06 -13.48 5.45
C GLU A 7 -19.20 -12.83 4.07
N SER A 8 -20.22 -13.23 3.31
CA SER A 8 -20.47 -12.69 1.98
C SER A 8 -21.96 -12.70 1.65
N ASN A 9 -22.59 -11.53 1.69
CA ASN A 9 -23.95 -11.30 1.18
C ASN A 9 -24.01 -10.06 0.27
N GLY A 10 -22.91 -9.75 -0.38
CA GLY A 10 -22.73 -8.59 -1.26
C GLY A 10 -21.36 -8.69 -1.90
N SER A 11 -20.73 -7.56 -2.25
CA SER A 11 -19.42 -7.60 -2.88
C SER A 11 -18.26 -7.68 -1.89
N SER A 12 -17.87 -8.91 -1.56
CA SER A 12 -16.65 -9.20 -0.79
C SER A 12 -15.38 -8.65 -1.47
N SER A 13 -15.40 -8.48 -2.80
CA SER A 13 -14.32 -7.82 -3.55
C SER A 13 -14.16 -6.34 -3.17
N GLN A 14 -15.28 -5.61 -3.00
CA GLN A 14 -15.24 -4.21 -2.61
C GLN A 14 -14.94 -4.07 -1.12
N ALA A 15 -15.50 -4.96 -0.29
CA ALA A 15 -15.13 -5.06 1.12
C ALA A 15 -13.63 -5.31 1.31
N SER A 16 -13.01 -6.13 0.44
CA SER A 16 -11.57 -6.39 0.47
C SER A 16 -10.75 -5.12 0.20
N ILE A 17 -11.22 -4.22 -0.68
CA ILE A 17 -10.56 -2.93 -0.93
C ILE A 17 -10.65 -2.04 0.33
N CYS A 18 -11.85 -1.90 0.90
CA CYS A 18 -12.06 -1.09 2.09
C CYS A 18 -11.25 -1.61 3.29
N GLY A 19 -11.30 -2.92 3.56
CA GLY A 19 -10.54 -3.56 4.63
C GLY A 19 -9.03 -3.47 4.40
N SER A 20 -8.58 -3.63 3.16
CA SER A 20 -7.17 -3.47 2.78
C SER A 20 -6.66 -2.04 3.00
N THR A 21 -7.47 -1.03 2.67
CA THR A 21 -7.13 0.37 2.94
C THR A 21 -6.89 0.60 4.43
N LEU A 22 -7.82 0.15 5.28
CA LEU A 22 -7.68 0.28 6.74
C LEU A 22 -6.48 -0.52 7.26
N ALA A 23 -6.26 -1.75 6.75
CA ALA A 23 -5.13 -2.57 7.14
C ALA A 23 -3.78 -1.94 6.78
N LEU A 24 -3.67 -1.31 5.61
CA LEU A 24 -2.47 -0.56 5.21
C LEU A 24 -2.24 0.66 6.10
N MET A 25 -3.31 1.41 6.40
CA MET A 25 -3.24 2.58 7.29
C MET A 25 -2.83 2.17 8.71
N ASP A 26 -3.40 1.09 9.25
CA ASP A 26 -3.06 0.55 10.56
C ASP A 26 -1.62 0.01 10.59
N ALA A 27 -1.15 -0.61 9.50
CA ALA A 27 0.23 -1.07 9.38
C ALA A 27 1.26 0.05 9.23
N GLY A 28 0.83 1.31 9.08
CA GLY A 28 1.69 2.48 8.89
C GLY A 28 2.22 2.65 7.47
N VAL A 29 1.56 2.04 6.48
CA VAL A 29 1.96 2.18 5.07
C VAL A 29 1.53 3.56 4.55
N PRO A 30 2.45 4.35 3.97
CA PRO A 30 2.17 5.70 3.50
C PRO A 30 1.40 5.69 2.17
N ILE A 31 0.12 5.34 2.20
CA ILE A 31 -0.77 5.43 1.04
C ILE A 31 -1.06 6.91 0.72
N LYS A 32 -1.19 7.24 -0.58
CA LYS A 32 -1.44 8.63 -1.02
C LYS A 32 -2.78 9.17 -0.56
N ALA A 33 -3.80 8.32 -0.60
CA ALA A 33 -5.16 8.62 -0.18
C ALA A 33 -5.91 7.31 0.12
N PRO A 34 -6.88 7.32 1.04
CA PRO A 34 -7.71 6.17 1.35
C PRO A 34 -8.66 5.86 0.18
N VAL A 35 -8.86 4.56 -0.09
CA VAL A 35 -9.68 4.05 -1.18
C VAL A 35 -10.84 3.24 -0.62
N ALA A 36 -12.06 3.52 -1.08
CA ALA A 36 -13.24 2.71 -0.83
C ALA A 36 -13.74 2.09 -2.13
N GLY A 37 -14.45 0.97 -2.02
CA GLY A 37 -15.13 0.29 -3.12
C GLY A 37 -16.63 0.19 -2.84
N ILE A 38 -17.44 0.16 -3.90
CA ILE A 38 -18.87 -0.10 -3.82
C ILE A 38 -19.34 -0.95 -5.00
N ALA A 39 -20.30 -1.83 -4.75
CA ALA A 39 -20.97 -2.61 -5.78
C ALA A 39 -22.34 -2.03 -6.08
N MET A 40 -22.69 -2.04 -7.34
CA MET A 40 -23.85 -1.38 -7.87
C MET A 40 -24.53 -2.34 -8.84
N GLY A 41 -25.85 -2.26 -8.94
CA GLY A 41 -26.62 -3.09 -9.84
C GLY A 41 -27.55 -2.27 -10.72
N LEU A 42 -28.08 -2.90 -11.76
CA LEU A 42 -29.14 -2.37 -12.59
C LEU A 42 -30.22 -3.44 -12.73
N VAL A 43 -31.47 -3.04 -12.55
CA VAL A 43 -32.63 -3.85 -12.92
C VAL A 43 -33.43 -3.08 -13.96
N THR A 44 -33.80 -3.74 -15.04
CA THR A 44 -34.58 -3.19 -16.14
C THR A 44 -35.92 -3.92 -16.26
N ARG A 45 -36.95 -3.19 -16.67
CA ARG A 45 -38.27 -3.75 -16.99
C ARG A 45 -38.90 -2.89 -18.07
N GLU A 46 -39.09 -3.49 -19.25
CA GLU A 46 -39.62 -2.80 -20.43
C GLU A 46 -38.81 -1.52 -20.70
N ASP A 47 -39.44 -0.35 -20.60
CA ASP A 47 -38.80 0.95 -20.84
C ASP A 47 -38.29 1.63 -19.55
N SER A 48 -38.31 0.94 -18.41
CA SER A 48 -37.91 1.47 -17.10
C SER A 48 -36.69 0.75 -16.54
N TYR A 49 -35.91 1.45 -15.71
CA TYR A 49 -34.77 0.86 -15.00
C TYR A 49 -34.62 1.44 -13.60
N THR A 50 -33.85 0.77 -12.75
CA THR A 50 -33.47 1.22 -11.42
C THR A 50 -32.04 0.81 -11.12
N ILE A 51 -31.25 1.75 -10.62
CA ILE A 51 -29.88 1.52 -10.18
C ILE A 51 -29.89 1.20 -8.68
N LEU A 52 -29.29 0.07 -8.32
CA LEU A 52 -29.19 -0.41 -6.95
C LEU A 52 -27.80 -0.06 -6.38
N THR A 53 -27.74 0.34 -5.12
CA THR A 53 -26.52 0.67 -4.39
C THR A 53 -26.22 -0.38 -3.34
N ASP A 54 -24.96 -0.81 -3.28
CA ASP A 54 -24.45 -1.85 -2.38
C ASP A 54 -25.24 -3.16 -2.48
N ILE A 55 -25.24 -3.71 -3.70
CA ILE A 55 -26.07 -4.87 -4.03
C ILE A 55 -25.73 -6.11 -3.21
N GLN A 56 -26.77 -6.83 -2.84
CA GLN A 56 -26.70 -8.16 -2.27
C GLN A 56 -26.45 -9.22 -3.35
N GLY A 57 -26.04 -10.41 -2.92
CA GLY A 57 -25.82 -11.53 -3.86
C GLY A 57 -27.07 -11.91 -4.66
N MET A 58 -28.26 -11.75 -4.08
CA MET A 58 -29.53 -11.98 -4.79
C MET A 58 -29.81 -10.91 -5.85
N GLU A 59 -29.48 -9.65 -5.56
CA GLU A 59 -29.69 -8.52 -6.46
C GLU A 59 -28.72 -8.56 -7.65
N ASP A 60 -27.49 -9.03 -7.44
CA ASP A 60 -26.55 -9.35 -8.52
C ASP A 60 -27.10 -10.49 -9.41
N ALA A 61 -27.50 -11.61 -8.79
CA ALA A 61 -27.96 -12.79 -9.51
C ALA A 61 -29.19 -12.52 -10.40
N LEU A 62 -30.05 -11.58 -10.00
CA LEU A 62 -31.28 -11.21 -10.71
C LEU A 62 -31.15 -9.92 -11.52
N GLY A 63 -30.07 -9.17 -11.36
CA GLY A 63 -29.83 -7.89 -12.04
C GLY A 63 -29.34 -8.07 -13.47
N ASP A 64 -29.56 -7.05 -14.29
CA ASP A 64 -29.18 -6.96 -15.71
C ASP A 64 -27.77 -6.43 -15.93
N MET A 65 -27.20 -5.77 -14.91
CA MET A 65 -25.81 -5.37 -14.83
C MET A 65 -25.36 -5.40 -13.38
N ASP A 66 -24.15 -5.87 -13.12
CA ASP A 66 -23.41 -5.52 -11.92
C ASP A 66 -22.16 -4.72 -12.30
N PHE A 67 -21.91 -3.64 -11.57
CA PHE A 67 -20.65 -2.93 -11.71
C PHE A 67 -20.08 -2.52 -10.36
N LYS A 68 -18.77 -2.55 -10.29
CA LYS A 68 -17.98 -2.32 -9.10
C LYS A 68 -17.09 -1.11 -9.35
N VAL A 69 -17.12 -0.16 -8.44
CA VAL A 69 -16.33 1.07 -8.54
C VAL A 69 -15.53 1.26 -7.28
N ALA A 70 -14.22 1.40 -7.44
CA ALA A 70 -13.31 1.75 -6.37
C ALA A 70 -12.61 3.08 -6.66
N GLY A 71 -12.32 3.84 -5.61
CA GLY A 71 -11.74 5.16 -5.75
C GLY A 71 -11.51 5.89 -4.45
N THR A 72 -10.79 7.00 -4.59
CA THR A 72 -10.60 7.99 -3.53
C THR A 72 -11.72 9.03 -3.59
N ALA A 73 -11.64 10.05 -2.73
CA ALA A 73 -12.51 11.22 -2.83
C ALA A 73 -12.30 12.03 -4.12
N GLU A 74 -11.08 12.00 -4.66
CA GLU A 74 -10.68 12.80 -5.83
C GLU A 74 -10.98 12.11 -7.16
N GLY A 75 -11.11 10.78 -7.17
CA GLY A 75 -11.27 10.07 -8.42
C GLY A 75 -11.45 8.57 -8.27
N ILE A 76 -11.65 7.92 -9.42
CA ILE A 76 -11.81 6.49 -9.53
C ILE A 76 -10.43 5.85 -9.76
N THR A 77 -10.14 4.78 -9.03
CA THR A 77 -8.91 3.99 -9.20
C THR A 77 -9.16 2.72 -10.00
N ALA A 78 -10.36 2.15 -9.91
CA ALA A 78 -10.75 0.97 -10.68
C ALA A 78 -12.26 0.95 -10.97
N ILE A 79 -12.61 0.41 -12.13
CA ILE A 79 -14.00 0.09 -12.52
C ILE A 79 -14.00 -1.32 -13.10
N GLN A 80 -14.98 -2.11 -12.70
CA GLN A 80 -15.33 -3.38 -13.34
C GLN A 80 -16.81 -3.35 -13.66
N MET A 81 -17.20 -3.72 -14.88
CA MET A 81 -18.59 -3.79 -15.32
C MET A 81 -18.83 -5.16 -15.96
N ASP A 82 -19.89 -5.84 -15.55
CA ASP A 82 -20.41 -7.04 -16.19
C ASP A 82 -21.86 -6.77 -16.62
N ILE A 83 -22.11 -6.88 -17.93
CA ILE A 83 -23.38 -6.49 -18.55
C ILE A 83 -24.03 -7.75 -19.08
N LYS A 84 -25.25 -8.04 -18.64
CA LYS A 84 -26.01 -9.24 -18.99
C LYS A 84 -27.08 -8.99 -20.06
N ILE A 85 -27.23 -7.74 -20.50
CA ILE A 85 -28.18 -7.27 -21.53
C ILE A 85 -27.49 -6.65 -22.74
N ASP A 86 -28.21 -6.53 -23.85
CA ASP A 86 -27.66 -6.10 -25.15
C ASP A 86 -27.21 -4.63 -25.21
N GLY A 87 -27.52 -3.80 -24.20
CA GLY A 87 -26.98 -2.44 -24.18
C GLY A 87 -27.31 -1.60 -22.95
N LEU A 88 -26.40 -0.66 -22.66
CA LEU A 88 -26.58 0.43 -21.71
C LEU A 88 -26.43 1.76 -22.44
N THR A 89 -27.33 2.69 -22.17
CA THR A 89 -27.18 4.06 -22.69
C THR A 89 -26.10 4.81 -21.90
N LYS A 90 -25.53 5.84 -22.51
CA LYS A 90 -24.52 6.68 -21.85
C LYS A 90 -25.11 7.34 -20.60
N GLU A 91 -26.38 7.69 -20.67
CA GLU A 91 -27.14 8.34 -19.60
C GLU A 91 -27.24 7.42 -18.37
N ILE A 92 -27.57 6.13 -18.56
CA ILE A 92 -27.61 5.15 -17.47
C ILE A 92 -26.24 5.02 -16.80
N ILE A 93 -25.16 4.95 -17.60
CA ILE A 93 -23.80 4.83 -17.06
C ILE A 93 -23.41 6.08 -16.25
N GLN A 94 -23.79 7.27 -16.73
CA GLN A 94 -23.50 8.52 -16.02
C GLN A 94 -24.25 8.60 -14.69
N GLU A 95 -25.53 8.24 -14.66
CA GLU A 95 -26.34 8.20 -13.45
C GLU A 95 -25.78 7.17 -12.46
N ALA A 96 -25.44 5.97 -12.95
CA ALA A 96 -24.91 4.90 -12.14
C ALA A 96 -23.56 5.29 -11.50
N LEU A 97 -22.66 5.92 -12.25
CA LEU A 97 -21.38 6.41 -11.71
C LEU A 97 -21.57 7.56 -10.71
N ALA A 98 -22.57 8.41 -10.90
CA ALA A 98 -22.90 9.47 -9.94
C ALA A 98 -23.40 8.88 -8.61
N GLN A 99 -24.35 7.94 -8.66
CA GLN A 99 -24.87 7.24 -7.49
C GLN A 99 -23.78 6.39 -6.80
N ALA A 100 -22.91 5.74 -7.59
CA ALA A 100 -21.76 5.00 -7.06
C ALA A 100 -20.76 5.92 -6.33
N LYS A 101 -20.55 7.15 -6.83
CA LYS A 101 -19.70 8.13 -6.15
C LYS A 101 -20.27 8.48 -4.78
N GLU A 102 -21.56 8.74 -4.68
CA GLU A 102 -22.21 9.08 -3.41
C GLU A 102 -22.08 7.94 -2.39
N GLY A 103 -22.43 6.71 -2.78
CA GLY A 103 -22.31 5.55 -1.90
C GLY A 103 -20.86 5.26 -1.50
N ARG A 104 -19.91 5.36 -2.44
CA ARG A 104 -18.47 5.18 -2.15
C ARG A 104 -17.96 6.22 -1.15
N LEU A 105 -18.36 7.47 -1.28
CA LEU A 105 -17.97 8.53 -0.34
C LEU A 105 -18.57 8.29 1.05
N ALA A 106 -19.81 7.81 1.15
CA ALA A 106 -20.41 7.44 2.43
C ALA A 106 -19.64 6.30 3.13
N ILE A 107 -19.22 5.28 2.39
CA ILE A 107 -18.37 4.20 2.92
C ILE A 107 -17.01 4.77 3.37
N LEU A 108 -16.39 5.59 2.54
CA LEU A 108 -15.09 6.21 2.84
C LEU A 108 -15.17 7.05 4.12
N ASP A 109 -16.18 7.90 4.26
CA ASP A 109 -16.38 8.74 5.43
C ASP A 109 -16.54 7.89 6.70
N HIS A 110 -17.25 6.76 6.61
CA HIS A 110 -17.38 5.84 7.73
C HIS A 110 -16.06 5.13 8.08
N MET A 111 -15.29 4.70 7.07
CA MET A 111 -13.95 4.13 7.28
C MET A 111 -13.04 5.11 8.04
N LEU A 112 -13.07 6.39 7.67
CA LEU A 112 -12.22 7.43 8.26
C LEU A 112 -12.61 7.79 9.70
N GLN A 113 -13.81 7.44 10.16
CA GLN A 113 -14.17 7.52 11.58
C GLN A 113 -13.38 6.50 12.43
N THR A 114 -12.86 5.44 11.81
CA THR A 114 -12.07 4.41 12.50
C THR A 114 -10.58 4.73 12.46
N ILE A 115 -10.04 5.01 11.27
CA ILE A 115 -8.64 5.41 11.06
C ILE A 115 -8.65 6.55 10.05
N ASP A 116 -8.36 7.77 10.50
CA ASP A 116 -8.41 8.98 9.68
C ASP A 116 -7.18 9.14 8.77
N THR A 117 -6.02 8.68 9.23
CA THR A 117 -4.72 8.83 8.58
C THR A 117 -3.85 7.59 8.81
N PRO A 118 -2.93 7.24 7.89
CA PRO A 118 -1.98 6.17 8.12
C PRO A 118 -1.17 6.42 9.40
N ARG A 119 -0.88 5.36 10.16
CA ARG A 119 0.00 5.49 11.34
C ARG A 119 1.37 6.00 10.92
N ASN A 120 1.97 6.84 11.77
CA ASN A 120 3.29 7.44 11.50
C ASN A 120 4.44 6.42 11.47
N GLU A 121 4.27 5.29 12.16
CA GLU A 121 5.29 4.26 12.27
C GLU A 121 4.76 2.93 11.75
N LEU A 122 5.62 2.21 11.03
CA LEU A 122 5.37 0.83 10.64
C LEU A 122 5.27 -0.05 11.90
N SER A 123 4.44 -1.09 11.83
CA SER A 123 4.29 -2.08 12.91
C SER A 123 5.65 -2.56 13.46
N MET A 124 5.73 -2.78 14.77
CA MET A 124 6.94 -3.29 15.42
C MET A 124 7.38 -4.65 14.87
N TYR A 125 6.43 -5.45 14.38
CA TYR A 125 6.68 -6.76 13.78
C TYR A 125 6.95 -6.70 12.28
N ALA A 126 6.71 -5.54 11.65
CA ALA A 126 7.00 -5.37 10.23
C ALA A 126 8.51 -5.24 10.02
N PRO A 127 9.07 -5.92 9.00
CA PRO A 127 10.43 -5.65 8.56
C PRO A 127 10.50 -4.21 8.05
N LYS A 128 11.42 -3.44 8.64
CA LYS A 128 11.73 -2.07 8.25
C LYS A 128 12.87 -2.13 7.25
N VAL A 129 12.79 -1.27 6.26
CA VAL A 129 13.82 -1.11 5.24
C VAL A 129 14.29 0.33 5.26
N VAL A 130 15.59 0.53 5.44
CA VAL A 130 16.23 1.85 5.40
C VAL A 130 17.19 1.87 4.24
N THR A 131 17.10 2.90 3.42
CA THR A 131 18.04 3.15 2.33
C THR A 131 18.99 4.26 2.75
N MET A 132 20.28 4.08 2.49
CA MET A 132 21.31 5.11 2.64
C MET A 132 22.15 5.22 1.37
N GLN A 133 22.74 6.38 1.13
CA GLN A 133 23.62 6.61 -0.03
C GLN A 133 25.07 6.71 0.43
N ILE A 134 25.96 6.00 -0.26
CA ILE A 134 27.41 6.15 -0.12
C ILE A 134 28.03 6.58 -1.45
N LYS A 135 29.28 7.06 -1.40
CA LYS A 135 30.04 7.31 -2.63
C LYS A 135 30.33 5.98 -3.34
N PRO A 136 30.14 5.87 -4.67
CA PRO A 136 30.40 4.63 -5.41
C PRO A 136 31.81 4.07 -5.21
N GLU A 137 32.80 4.94 -5.00
CA GLU A 137 34.20 4.57 -4.74
C GLU A 137 34.36 3.75 -3.45
N LYS A 138 33.48 3.97 -2.46
CA LYS A 138 33.49 3.32 -1.14
C LYS A 138 32.75 1.98 -1.12
N ILE A 139 32.06 1.59 -2.21
CA ILE A 139 31.35 0.30 -2.29
C ILE A 139 32.32 -0.87 -2.01
N ARG A 140 33.53 -0.80 -2.58
CA ARG A 140 34.57 -1.82 -2.37
C ARG A 140 35.01 -1.94 -0.90
N ASP A 141 35.01 -0.82 -0.18
CA ASP A 141 35.41 -0.77 1.23
C ASP A 141 34.36 -1.41 2.15
N VAL A 142 33.07 -1.28 1.80
CA VAL A 142 31.93 -1.88 2.52
C VAL A 142 31.80 -3.37 2.23
N ILE A 143 31.92 -3.79 0.96
CA ILE A 143 31.88 -5.21 0.57
C ILE A 143 33.11 -5.95 1.14
N GLY A 144 34.28 -5.32 1.04
CA GLY A 144 35.56 -5.92 1.39
C GLY A 144 35.99 -7.05 0.41
N PRO A 145 37.20 -7.61 0.59
CA PRO A 145 37.70 -8.66 -0.28
C PRO A 145 36.82 -9.91 -0.19
N GLY A 146 36.25 -10.32 -1.33
CA GLY A 146 35.38 -11.50 -1.43
C GLY A 146 34.06 -11.40 -0.65
N GLY A 147 33.60 -10.19 -0.32
CA GLY A 147 32.37 -9.99 0.47
C GLY A 147 32.55 -10.21 1.97
N LYS A 148 33.79 -10.30 2.46
CA LYS A 148 34.04 -10.64 3.87
C LYS A 148 33.45 -9.63 4.85
N LYS A 149 33.63 -8.32 4.59
CA LYS A 149 33.15 -7.26 5.49
C LYS A 149 31.63 -7.18 5.52
N ILE A 150 30.98 -7.24 4.35
CA ILE A 150 29.51 -7.21 4.30
C ILE A 150 28.90 -8.42 5.02
N ASN A 151 29.50 -9.61 4.87
CA ASN A 151 29.07 -10.80 5.62
C ASN A 151 29.30 -10.64 7.14
N GLU A 152 30.43 -10.07 7.57
CA GLU A 152 30.67 -9.76 8.99
C GLU A 152 29.60 -8.79 9.57
N ILE A 153 29.17 -7.79 8.80
CA ILE A 153 28.10 -6.86 9.22
C ILE A 153 26.76 -7.60 9.32
N ILE A 154 26.42 -8.43 8.32
CA ILE A 154 25.21 -9.25 8.31
C ILE A 154 25.19 -10.22 9.51
N ASP A 155 26.29 -10.91 9.76
CA ASP A 155 26.41 -11.87 10.87
C ASP A 155 26.32 -11.19 12.24
N ALA A 156 26.88 -9.99 12.39
CA ALA A 156 26.87 -9.25 13.65
C ALA A 156 25.51 -8.60 13.97
N THR A 157 24.76 -8.19 12.93
CA THR A 157 23.53 -7.41 13.10
C THR A 157 22.25 -8.19 12.77
N GLY A 158 22.36 -9.29 12.03
CA GLY A 158 21.22 -10.08 11.55
C GLY A 158 20.37 -9.38 10.49
N VAL A 159 20.85 -8.28 9.91
CA VAL A 159 20.14 -7.52 8.87
C VAL A 159 20.34 -8.15 7.49
N LYS A 160 19.42 -7.90 6.57
CA LYS A 160 19.64 -8.08 5.13
C LYS A 160 20.24 -6.81 4.57
N LEU A 161 21.32 -6.94 3.83
CA LEU A 161 22.05 -5.84 3.20
C LEU A 161 22.12 -6.08 1.70
N ASP A 162 21.78 -5.06 0.93
CA ASP A 162 21.96 -5.03 -0.51
C ASP A 162 22.65 -3.72 -0.91
N ILE A 163 23.55 -3.79 -1.89
CA ILE A 163 24.34 -2.63 -2.34
C ILE A 163 24.28 -2.55 -3.86
N GLU A 164 23.74 -1.44 -4.34
CA GLU A 164 23.64 -1.11 -5.76
C GLU A 164 24.93 -0.44 -6.28
N GLN A 165 25.16 -0.55 -7.58
CA GLN A 165 26.37 0.01 -8.23
C GLN A 165 26.42 1.55 -8.21
N ASP A 166 25.29 2.20 -7.96
CA ASP A 166 25.19 3.65 -7.80
C ASP A 166 25.54 4.13 -6.37
N GLY A 167 25.83 3.20 -5.45
CA GLY A 167 26.13 3.49 -4.05
C GLY A 167 24.91 3.50 -3.14
N SER A 168 23.73 3.13 -3.63
CA SER A 168 22.55 2.93 -2.78
C SER A 168 22.71 1.65 -1.97
N ILE A 169 22.54 1.75 -0.66
CA ILE A 169 22.56 0.61 0.26
C ILE A 169 21.19 0.46 0.89
N VAL A 170 20.63 -0.75 0.79
CA VAL A 170 19.35 -1.12 1.37
C VAL A 170 19.59 -2.03 2.58
N ILE A 171 19.14 -1.60 3.76
CA ILE A 171 19.28 -2.31 5.02
C ILE A 171 17.89 -2.73 5.51
N GLY A 172 17.63 -4.02 5.60
CA GLY A 172 16.34 -4.58 6.01
C GLY A 172 16.42 -5.42 7.28
N ALA A 173 15.63 -5.11 8.30
CA ALA A 173 15.46 -5.96 9.49
C ALA A 173 14.12 -5.70 10.20
N VAL A 174 13.69 -6.63 11.07
CA VAL A 174 12.51 -6.41 11.92
C VAL A 174 12.83 -5.43 13.05
N ASP A 175 13.99 -5.61 13.67
CA ASP A 175 14.48 -4.77 14.76
C ASP A 175 15.10 -3.48 14.22
N LYS A 176 14.63 -2.34 14.74
CA LYS A 176 15.14 -1.02 14.39
C LYS A 176 16.57 -0.84 14.92
N GLU A 177 16.89 -1.37 16.09
CA GLU A 177 18.25 -1.24 16.65
C GLU A 177 19.29 -1.98 15.79
N ALA A 178 18.92 -3.11 15.20
CA ALA A 178 19.79 -3.85 14.29
C ALA A 178 20.10 -3.04 13.02
N ILE A 179 19.09 -2.36 12.45
CA ILE A 179 19.27 -1.47 11.30
C ILE A 179 20.18 -0.30 11.67
N ASP A 180 19.93 0.35 12.81
CA ASP A 180 20.71 1.52 13.24
C ASP A 180 22.18 1.14 13.51
N LYS A 181 22.43 -0.06 14.06
CA LYS A 181 23.79 -0.61 14.23
C LYS A 181 24.47 -0.86 12.89
N ALA A 182 23.80 -1.54 11.96
CA ALA A 182 24.35 -1.82 10.62
C ALA A 182 24.68 -0.52 9.88
N ARG A 183 23.76 0.46 9.95
CA ARG A 183 23.93 1.80 9.39
C ARG A 183 25.14 2.51 9.98
N SER A 184 25.30 2.54 11.31
CA SER A 184 26.44 3.17 11.97
C SER A 184 27.77 2.55 11.52
N ILE A 185 27.85 1.22 11.40
CA ILE A 185 29.07 0.53 10.95
C ILE A 185 29.44 0.95 9.52
N ILE A 186 28.44 1.03 8.63
CA ILE A 186 28.64 1.45 7.24
C ILE A 186 29.02 2.93 7.16
N GLU A 187 28.38 3.79 7.95
CA GLU A 187 28.75 5.21 8.05
C GLU A 187 30.19 5.37 8.55
N ASP A 188 30.65 4.58 9.51
CA ASP A 188 32.03 4.63 10.00
C ASP A 188 33.06 4.13 8.97
N ILE A 189 32.72 3.11 8.16
CA ILE A 189 33.58 2.61 7.07
C ILE A 189 33.67 3.64 5.93
N THR A 190 32.56 4.30 5.62
CA THR A 190 32.45 5.25 4.51
C THR A 190 32.76 6.69 4.91
N ARG A 191 32.98 6.94 6.21
CA ARG A 191 33.34 8.23 6.75
C ARG A 191 34.62 8.74 6.11
N GLU A 192 34.56 9.96 5.61
CA GLU A 192 35.74 10.70 5.20
C GLU A 192 36.03 11.77 6.24
N ALA A 193 37.32 11.96 6.53
CA ALA A 193 37.76 13.06 7.37
C ALA A 193 37.54 14.38 6.62
N GLU A 194 36.55 15.17 7.04
CA GLU A 194 36.32 16.50 6.50
C GLU A 194 37.17 17.52 7.26
N VAL A 195 37.82 18.42 6.51
CA VAL A 195 38.62 19.51 7.08
C VAL A 195 37.71 20.40 7.93
N GLY A 196 37.84 20.33 9.26
CA GLY A 196 37.08 21.15 10.21
C GLY A 196 36.17 20.36 11.16
N GLN A 197 36.01 19.04 10.99
CA GLN A 197 35.34 18.20 12.01
C GLN A 197 36.32 17.82 13.13
N VAL A 198 35.87 17.95 14.38
CA VAL A 198 36.60 17.51 15.58
C VAL A 198 36.24 16.05 15.84
N TYR A 199 37.26 15.19 15.96
CA TYR A 199 37.09 13.76 16.19
C TYR A 199 37.72 13.37 17.54
N ASP A 200 36.97 12.69 18.40
CA ASP A 200 37.49 12.12 19.64
C ASP A 200 38.23 10.81 19.35
N GLY A 201 39.55 10.84 19.45
CA GLY A 201 40.43 9.67 19.30
C GLY A 201 40.85 9.10 20.66
N LYS A 202 40.80 7.77 20.81
CA LYS A 202 41.36 7.09 21.98
C LYS A 202 42.88 6.93 21.78
N VAL A 203 43.67 7.49 22.71
CA VAL A 203 45.14 7.39 22.74
C VAL A 203 45.57 6.00 23.19
#